data_AF-A0A1Z4JS84-F1
#
_entry.id   AF-A0A1Z4JS84-F1
#
_cell.length_a   1.000
_cell.length_b   1.000
_cell.length_c   1.000
_cell.angle_alpha   90.00
_cell.angle_beta   90.00
_cell.angle_gamma   90.00
#
_symmetry.space_group_name_H-M   'P 1'
#
loop_
_entity.id
_entity.type
_entity.pdbx_description
1 polymer ?
#
loop_
_entity_poly.entity_id
_entity_poly.type
_entity_poly.pdbx_seq_one_letter_code
_entity_poly.pdbx_strand_id
1 'polypeptide(L)'
;MPRRPTITSLQASINRLSSDEQQQLYIWLGQRLQENSMLGADVAPSGVETRNYQGKTYVLQKRRCGRADCSCMDGEVSEVGHGPYWYAYWHESGKTQNHYVGKRPPWMEEAMSEG
;
A
#
# COMPACT_ATOMS: atom_id res chain seq x y z
N MET A 1 -23.52 -13.86 6.92
CA MET A 1 -22.42 -13.24 6.14
C MET A 1 -21.59 -14.35 5.51
N PRO A 2 -21.33 -14.35 4.19
CA PRO A 2 -20.52 -15.39 3.57
C PRO A 2 -19.08 -15.28 4.07
N ARG A 3 -18.47 -16.41 4.43
CA ARG A 3 -17.07 -16.45 4.86
C ARG A 3 -16.16 -16.11 3.68
N ARG A 4 -15.12 -15.31 3.93
CA ARG A 4 -14.07 -15.07 2.94
C ARG A 4 -13.44 -16.41 2.53
N PRO A 5 -13.34 -16.72 1.23
CA PRO A 5 -12.67 -17.93 0.78
C PRO A 5 -11.18 -17.84 1.08
N THR A 6 -10.59 -18.96 1.49
CA THR A 6 -9.13 -19.10 1.66
C THR A 6 -8.47 -19.38 0.31
N ILE A 7 -7.17 -19.09 0.18
CA ILE A 7 -6.40 -19.42 -1.03
C ILE A 7 -6.54 -20.92 -1.37
N THR A 8 -6.45 -21.79 -0.36
CA THR A 8 -6.63 -23.24 -0.53
C THR A 8 -8.00 -23.61 -1.09
N SER A 9 -9.07 -22.95 -0.62
CA SER A 9 -10.42 -23.18 -1.15
C SER A 9 -10.58 -22.71 -2.60
N LEU A 10 -9.87 -21.65 -3.00
CA LEU A 10 -9.87 -21.15 -4.38
C LEU A 10 -9.06 -22.05 -5.31
N GLN A 11 -7.91 -22.55 -4.87
CA GLN A 11 -7.08 -23.49 -5.64
C GLN A 11 -7.87 -24.74 -6.05
N ALA A 12 -8.68 -25.28 -5.15
CA ALA A 12 -9.53 -26.44 -5.45
C ALA A 12 -10.52 -26.18 -6.59
N SER A 13 -11.06 -24.96 -6.68
CA SER A 13 -11.95 -24.55 -7.77
C SER A 13 -11.19 -24.27 -9.07
N ILE A 14 -10.03 -23.62 -8.98
CA ILE A 14 -9.18 -23.30 -10.14
C ILE A 14 -8.66 -24.57 -10.81
N ASN A 15 -8.29 -25.59 -10.03
CA ASN A 15 -7.80 -26.87 -10.54
C ASN A 15 -8.85 -27.67 -11.33
N ARG A 16 -10.14 -27.30 -11.26
CA ARG A 16 -11.22 -27.91 -12.05
C ARG A 16 -11.42 -27.27 -13.41
N LEU A 17 -10.80 -26.11 -13.66
CA LEU A 17 -10.83 -25.41 -14.93
C LEU A 17 -9.91 -26.10 -15.94
N SER A 18 -10.27 -26.04 -17.23
CA SER A 18 -9.39 -26.42 -18.31
C SER A 18 -8.14 -25.53 -18.39
N SER A 19 -7.11 -25.97 -19.11
CA SER A 19 -5.87 -25.20 -19.26
C SER A 19 -6.12 -23.83 -19.92
N ASP A 20 -7.05 -23.75 -20.88
CA ASP A 20 -7.43 -22.49 -21.53
C ASP A 20 -8.15 -21.54 -20.55
N GLU A 21 -9.07 -22.06 -19.74
CA GLU A 21 -9.75 -21.28 -18.70
C GLU A 21 -8.80 -20.80 -17.60
N GLN A 22 -7.81 -21.61 -17.23
CA GLN A 22 -6.74 -21.20 -16.31
C GLN A 22 -5.88 -20.08 -16.91
N GLN A 23 -5.56 -20.17 -18.21
CA GLN A 23 -4.81 -19.14 -18.93
C GLN A 23 -5.61 -17.82 -19.00
N GLN A 24 -6.91 -17.90 -19.29
CA GLN A 24 -7.81 -16.73 -19.29
C GLN A 24 -7.90 -16.10 -17.89
N LEU A 25 -8.02 -16.91 -16.84
CA LEU A 25 -8.01 -16.44 -15.46
C LEU A 25 -6.69 -15.76 -15.09
N TYR A 26 -5.55 -16.31 -15.51
CA TYR A 26 -4.23 -15.70 -15.30
C TYR A 26 -4.13 -14.32 -15.97
N ILE A 27 -4.55 -14.21 -17.23
CA ILE A 27 -4.56 -12.93 -17.96
C ILE A 27 -5.46 -11.92 -17.26
N TRP A 28 -6.69 -12.31 -16.91
CA TRP A 28 -7.63 -11.45 -16.20
C TRP A 28 -7.09 -11.00 -14.84
N LEU A 29 -6.48 -11.90 -14.06
CA LEU A 29 -5.84 -11.56 -12.79
C LEU A 29 -4.69 -10.57 -13.00
N GLY A 30 -3.86 -10.78 -14.03
CA GLY A 30 -2.79 -9.87 -14.41
C GLY A 30 -3.31 -8.47 -14.74
N GLN A 31 -4.35 -8.36 -15.56
CA GLN A 31 -5.00 -7.10 -15.91
C GLN A 31 -5.62 -6.44 -14.69
N ARG A 32 -6.34 -7.19 -13.86
CA ARG A 32 -6.96 -6.67 -12.63
C ARG A 32 -5.93 -6.19 -11.61
N LEU A 33 -4.77 -6.84 -11.51
CA LEU A 33 -3.67 -6.40 -10.66
C LEU A 33 -3.01 -5.13 -11.22
N GLN A 34 -2.88 -5.02 -12.54
CA GLN A 34 -2.41 -3.78 -13.20
C GLN A 34 -3.42 -2.64 -13.01
N GLU A 35 -4.71 -2.89 -13.16
CA GLU A 35 -5.79 -1.93 -12.89
C GLU A 35 -5.80 -1.50 -11.42
N ASN A 36 -5.66 -2.43 -10.48
CA ASN A 36 -5.50 -2.11 -9.05
C ASN A 36 -4.16 -1.41 -8.75
N SER A 37 -3.15 -1.57 -9.60
CA SER A 37 -1.86 -0.87 -9.47
C SER A 37 -1.91 0.52 -10.12
N MET A 38 -2.75 0.74 -11.13
CA MET A 38 -3.03 2.04 -11.73
C MET A 38 -4.00 2.85 -10.88
N LEU A 39 -5.02 2.21 -10.29
CA LEU A 39 -5.86 2.77 -9.22
C LEU A 39 -5.12 2.80 -7.86
N GLY A 40 -3.98 2.12 -7.77
CA GLY A 40 -3.05 2.17 -6.64
C GLY A 40 -2.21 3.45 -6.59
N ALA A 41 -2.31 4.31 -7.60
CA ALA A 41 -1.87 5.70 -7.54
C ALA A 41 -2.88 6.59 -6.78
N ASP A 42 -4.12 6.12 -6.53
CA ASP A 42 -5.21 6.96 -6.00
C ASP A 42 -5.94 6.38 -4.77
N VAL A 43 -5.69 5.13 -4.35
CA VAL A 43 -6.14 4.66 -3.02
C VAL A 43 -5.08 4.97 -1.96
N ALA A 44 -4.74 6.26 -1.83
CA ALA A 44 -4.46 6.79 -0.51
C ALA A 44 -5.74 6.61 0.32
N PRO A 45 -5.70 6.04 1.54
CA PRO A 45 -6.84 6.10 2.44
C PRO A 45 -7.31 7.56 2.48
N SER A 46 -8.59 7.80 2.20
CA SER A 46 -9.15 9.16 2.16
C SER A 46 -8.74 9.89 3.45
N GLY A 47 -7.84 10.89 3.33
CA GLY A 47 -7.20 11.57 4.46
C GLY A 47 -5.67 11.42 4.59
N VAL A 48 -4.99 10.71 3.69
CA VAL A 48 -3.53 10.54 3.69
C VAL A 48 -2.88 11.51 2.70
N GLU A 49 -2.18 12.52 3.21
CA GLU A 49 -1.45 13.51 2.39
C GLU A 49 -0.39 12.80 1.53
N THR A 50 -0.41 13.06 0.22
CA THR A 50 0.52 12.43 -0.74
C THR A 50 1.18 13.49 -1.60
N ARG A 51 2.49 13.39 -1.82
CA ARG A 51 3.27 14.34 -2.62
C ARG A 51 4.35 13.65 -3.43
N ASN A 52 4.46 13.98 -4.72
CA ASN A 52 5.58 13.54 -5.55
C ASN A 52 6.74 14.55 -5.44
N TYR A 53 7.96 14.05 -5.22
CA TYR A 53 9.16 14.88 -5.11
C TYR A 53 10.40 14.07 -5.51
N GLN A 54 11.23 14.62 -6.40
CA GLN A 54 12.46 14.00 -6.92
C GLN A 54 12.29 12.52 -7.35
N GLY A 55 11.25 12.22 -8.12
CA GLY A 55 11.01 10.87 -8.66
C GLY A 55 10.54 9.83 -7.63
N LYS A 56 10.16 10.25 -6.42
CA LYS A 56 9.56 9.41 -5.38
C LYS A 56 8.17 9.92 -5.00
N THR A 57 7.31 9.00 -4.57
CA THR A 57 5.99 9.32 -4.01
C THR A 57 6.08 9.28 -2.50
N TYR A 58 5.80 10.41 -1.85
CA TYR A 58 5.79 10.55 -0.40
C TYR A 58 4.36 10.49 0.12
N VAL A 59 4.14 9.74 1.19
CA VAL A 59 2.81 9.48 1.77
C VAL A 59 2.86 9.70 3.28
N LEU A 60 1.97 10.53 3.82
CA LEU A 60 1.86 10.86 5.24
C LEU A 60 0.84 9.93 5.93
N GLN A 61 1.34 8.90 6.62
CA GLN A 61 0.50 7.82 7.13
C GLN A 61 0.73 7.53 8.63
N LYS A 62 -0.34 7.10 9.32
CA LYS A 62 -0.26 6.48 10.64
C LYS A 62 0.03 4.98 10.52
N ARG A 63 0.74 4.41 11.51
CA ARG A 63 1.13 2.99 11.51
C ARG A 63 1.00 2.36 12.91
N ARG A 64 0.82 1.04 12.92
CA ARG A 64 0.94 0.23 14.14
C ARG A 64 2.41 -0.09 14.41
N CYS A 65 2.85 -0.06 15.66
CA CYS A 65 4.24 -0.39 16.00
C CYS A 65 4.51 -1.90 16.10
N GLY A 66 3.46 -2.73 16.16
CA GLY A 66 3.59 -4.19 16.22
C GLY A 66 3.88 -4.75 17.63
N ARG A 67 4.03 -3.89 18.65
CA ARG A 67 4.05 -4.33 20.05
C ARG A 67 2.63 -4.65 20.51
N ALA A 68 2.43 -5.87 21.02
CA ALA A 68 1.11 -6.39 21.37
C ALA A 68 0.43 -5.62 22.51
N ASP A 69 1.20 -5.01 23.40
CA ASP A 69 0.76 -4.20 24.55
C ASP A 69 0.57 -2.71 24.23
N CYS A 70 0.74 -2.32 22.97
CA CYS A 70 0.63 -0.92 22.58
C CYS A 70 -0.80 -0.53 22.24
N SER A 71 -1.27 0.59 22.79
CA SER A 71 -2.61 1.16 22.52
C SER A 71 -2.90 1.39 21.03
N CYS A 72 -1.88 1.53 20.18
CA CYS A 72 -2.06 1.63 18.73
C CYS A 72 -2.59 0.35 18.07
N MET A 73 -2.70 -0.76 18.82
CA MET A 73 -3.24 -2.03 18.35
C MET A 73 -4.76 -2.12 18.48
N ASP A 74 -5.39 -1.28 19.31
CA ASP A 74 -6.80 -1.37 19.65
C ASP A 74 -7.60 -0.23 19.01
N GLY A 75 -8.28 -0.51 17.89
CA GLY A 75 -9.07 0.47 17.13
C GLY A 75 -8.58 0.73 15.71
N GLU A 76 -9.19 1.71 15.03
CA GLU A 76 -8.81 2.08 13.67
C GLU A 76 -7.45 2.79 13.62
N VAL A 77 -6.59 2.40 12.67
CA VAL A 77 -5.20 2.95 12.56
C VAL A 77 -5.19 4.46 12.29
N SER A 78 -6.20 4.97 11.59
CA SER A 78 -6.46 6.39 11.37
C SER A 78 -6.61 7.17 12.68
N GLU A 79 -7.13 6.53 13.73
CA GLU A 79 -7.37 7.16 15.03
C GLU A 79 -6.20 6.90 15.99
N VAL A 80 -5.90 5.63 16.25
CA VAL A 80 -4.98 5.20 17.32
C VAL A 80 -3.54 4.91 16.85
N GLY A 81 -3.31 4.89 15.54
CA GLY A 81 -1.99 4.61 14.97
C GLY A 81 -0.96 5.69 15.33
N HIS A 82 0.31 5.28 15.43
CA HIS A 82 1.41 6.22 15.62
C HIS A 82 1.65 7.06 14.37
N GLY A 83 1.97 8.33 14.59
CA GLY A 83 2.22 9.30 13.53
C GLY A 83 1.11 10.36 13.43
N PRO A 84 0.85 10.91 12.24
CA PRO A 84 1.35 10.42 10.95
C PRO A 84 2.84 10.75 10.70
N TYR A 85 3.49 9.95 9.86
CA TYR A 85 4.85 10.15 9.39
C TYR A 85 4.93 10.00 7.87
N TRP A 86 5.91 10.66 7.26
CA TRP A 86 6.24 10.54 5.86
C TRP A 86 6.97 9.24 5.57
N TYR A 87 6.59 8.63 4.46
CA TYR A 87 7.27 7.50 3.85
C TYR A 87 7.44 7.77 2.36
N ALA A 88 8.62 7.51 1.83
CA ALA A 88 8.91 7.61 0.40
C ALA A 88 8.75 6.25 -0.26
N TYR A 89 8.20 6.22 -1.47
CA TYR A 89 7.98 5.03 -2.29
C TYR A 89 8.56 5.26 -3.69
N TRP A 90 9.20 4.24 -4.25
CA TRP A 90 9.68 4.24 -5.63
C TRP A 90 9.74 2.82 -6.19
N HIS A 91 9.82 2.70 -7.51
CA HIS A 91 10.00 1.41 -8.17
C HIS A 91 11.46 1.23 -8.58
N GLU A 92 12.03 0.09 -8.23
CA GLU A 92 13.39 -0.29 -8.59
C GLU A 92 13.43 -1.78 -8.91
N SER A 93 13.94 -2.14 -10.09
CA SER A 93 14.06 -3.53 -10.55
C SER A 93 12.77 -4.34 -10.45
N GLY A 94 11.63 -3.72 -10.80
CA GLY A 94 10.32 -4.35 -10.76
C GLY A 94 9.73 -4.58 -9.36
N LYS A 95 10.35 -4.02 -8.31
CA LYS A 95 9.86 -4.09 -6.92
C LYS A 95 9.58 -2.70 -6.39
N THR A 96 8.51 -2.56 -5.60
CA THR A 96 8.23 -1.33 -4.85
C THR A 96 9.15 -1.25 -3.64
N GLN A 97 10.00 -0.25 -3.63
CA GLN A 97 10.83 0.11 -2.48
C GLN A 97 10.10 1.15 -1.64
N ASN A 98 10.41 1.16 -0.35
CA ASN A 98 9.94 2.19 0.56
C ASN A 98 11.01 2.61 1.56
N HIS A 99 10.89 3.84 2.07
CA HIS A 99 11.79 4.39 3.09
C HIS A 99 11.00 5.21 4.10
N TYR A 100 11.30 5.03 5.38
CA TYR A 100 10.75 5.84 6.47
C TYR A 100 11.47 7.19 6.54
N VAL A 101 10.74 8.28 6.33
CA VAL A 101 11.28 9.65 6.28
C VAL A 101 11.08 10.37 7.61
N GLY A 102 9.96 10.12 8.29
CA GLY A 102 9.66 10.76 9.58
C GLY A 102 8.78 12.00 9.46
N LYS A 103 8.94 13.00 10.33
CA LYS A 103 8.05 14.17 10.37
C LYS A 103 8.40 15.25 9.35
N ARG A 104 9.66 15.32 8.93
CA ARG A 104 10.20 16.37 8.06
C ARG A 104 10.56 15.76 6.72
N PRO A 105 9.76 16.01 5.67
CA PRO A 105 10.10 15.59 4.32
C PRO A 105 11.12 16.56 3.69
N PRO A 106 11.82 16.15 2.62
CA PRO A 106 12.94 16.92 2.05
C PRO A 106 12.56 18.33 1.57
N TRP A 107 11.33 18.53 1.05
CA TRP A 107 10.86 19.86 0.64
C TRP A 107 10.63 20.84 1.80
N MET A 108 10.62 20.37 3.05
CA MET A 108 10.50 21.22 4.23
C MET A 108 11.85 21.81 4.63
N GLU A 109 12.95 21.10 4.37
CA GLU A 109 14.31 21.59 4.67
C GLU A 109 14.74 22.70 3.70
N GLU A 110 14.39 22.56 2.41
CA GLU A 110 14.67 23.57 1.38
C GLU A 110 13.90 24.89 1.63
N ALA A 111 12.63 24.80 2.03
CA ALA A 111 11.80 25.96 2.35
C ALA A 111 12.30 26.76 3.57
N MET A 112 13.18 26.18 4.40
CA MET A 112 13.81 26.83 5.54
C MET A 112 15.19 27.41 5.23
N SER A 113 15.75 27.13 4.04
CA SER A 113 17.07 27.60 3.63
C SER A 113 17.03 28.80 2.67
N GLU A 114 15.84 29.20 2.20
CA GLU A 114 15.61 30.38 1.36
C GLU A 114 15.07 31.60 2.14
N GLY A 115 15.12 31.56 3.49
CA GLY A 115 14.60 32.60 4.39
C GLY A 115 15.67 33.25 5.26
#